data_AF-A0A238DPN4-F1
#
_entry.id   AF-A0A238DPN4-F1
#
_cell.length_a   1.000
_cell.length_b   1.000
_cell.length_c   1.000
_cell.angle_alpha   90.00
_cell.angle_beta   90.00
_cell.angle_gamma   90.00
#
_symmetry.space_group_name_H-M   'P 1'
#
loop_
_entity.id
_entity.type
_entity.pdbx_description
1 polymer ?
#
loop_
_entity_poly.entity_id
_entity_poly.type
_entity_poly.pdbx_seq_one_letter_code
_entity_poly.pdbx_strand_id
1 'polypeptide(L)'
;MTRHQRLLDALNATPPRASASEPPVPLVRLWLLRILLPLGGLRQLVRDPQGASRLLAALGVPREPWDASLHGSLESEAALAALRQTLDPVWQALEAQADALVPPVELSENLARLGALVQLSAVDCRLLGCACLLQALRLFEDAADTLGVLTPAKAIGVLATLLDVPEVAVKRALAPAGVLAHSGLLSLRRAGQGTLSTRLELLSASFAEAMLAPDTEPLALLRGAVASSAPARLTLDDYPHLGLSRTLLRTYLASALGHHLAGGNKSGTNVLLYGPPDHAT
;
A
#
# COMPACT_ATOMS: atom_id res chain seq x y z
N MET A 1 -1.85 -22.05 46.80
CA MET A 1 -2.18 -21.90 45.37
C MET A 1 -0.93 -22.18 44.54
N THR A 2 -0.94 -23.30 43.84
CA THR A 2 0.19 -23.90 43.10
C THR A 2 0.56 -23.05 41.89
N ARG A 3 1.87 -22.97 41.59
CA ARG A 3 2.48 -22.25 40.46
C ARG A 3 1.81 -22.56 39.10
N HIS A 4 1.18 -23.72 39.00
CA HIS A 4 0.42 -24.19 37.84
C HIS A 4 -0.91 -23.43 37.61
N GLN A 5 -1.60 -23.02 38.68
CA GLN A 5 -2.87 -22.27 38.59
C GLN A 5 -2.65 -20.88 37.98
N ARG A 6 -1.58 -20.19 38.40
CA ARG A 6 -1.21 -18.85 37.88
C ARG A 6 -0.86 -18.87 36.39
N LEU A 7 -0.39 -20.00 35.87
CA LEU A 7 0.01 -20.16 34.47
C LEU A 7 -1.21 -20.40 33.57
N LEU A 8 -2.25 -21.07 34.10
CA LEU A 8 -3.54 -21.24 33.44
C LEU A 8 -4.36 -19.94 33.46
N ASP A 9 -4.31 -19.17 34.56
CA ASP A 9 -4.97 -17.86 34.65
C ASP A 9 -4.34 -16.84 33.68
N ALA A 10 -3.03 -16.92 33.43
CA ALA A 10 -2.32 -16.07 32.47
C ALA A 10 -2.64 -16.41 31.00
N LEU A 11 -2.97 -17.68 30.70
CA LEU A 11 -3.37 -18.12 29.35
C LEU A 11 -4.86 -17.82 29.05
N ASN A 12 -5.70 -17.74 30.08
CA ASN A 12 -7.12 -17.39 29.98
C ASN A 12 -7.42 -15.90 30.19
N ALA A 13 -6.40 -15.08 30.48
CA ALA A 13 -6.55 -13.63 30.50
C ALA A 13 -6.88 -13.15 29.09
N THR A 14 -8.16 -12.93 28.82
CA THR A 14 -8.60 -12.19 27.64
C THR A 14 -7.85 -10.86 27.64
N PRO A 15 -7.12 -10.50 26.57
CA PRO A 15 -6.37 -9.24 26.56
C PRO A 15 -7.36 -8.11 26.88
N PRO A 16 -6.98 -7.14 27.74
CA PRO A 16 -7.83 -5.99 27.98
C PRO A 16 -8.14 -5.37 26.62
N ARG A 17 -9.43 -5.26 26.29
CA ARG A 17 -9.89 -4.49 25.13
C ARG A 17 -9.22 -3.12 25.22
N ALA A 18 -8.34 -2.82 24.27
CA ALA A 18 -7.56 -1.60 24.23
C ALA A 18 -8.49 -0.40 24.44
N SER A 19 -8.42 0.17 25.64
CA SER A 19 -9.12 1.38 26.05
C SER A 19 -8.28 2.57 25.62
N ALA A 20 -8.89 3.47 24.82
CA ALA A 20 -8.29 4.63 24.16
C ALA A 20 -7.25 4.28 23.07
N SER A 21 -7.66 4.43 21.81
CA SER A 21 -6.78 4.22 20.65
C SER A 21 -5.58 5.16 20.73
N GLU A 22 -4.37 4.58 20.72
CA GLU A 22 -3.14 5.33 20.50
C GLU A 22 -3.30 6.20 19.23
N PRO A 23 -2.86 7.47 19.26
CA PRO A 23 -3.03 8.36 18.12
C PRO A 23 -2.35 7.74 16.89
N PRO A 24 -2.96 7.83 15.70
CA PRO A 24 -2.36 7.30 14.49
C PRO A 24 -0.97 7.93 14.28
N VAL A 25 -0.05 7.14 13.73
CA VAL A 25 1.30 7.57 13.34
C VAL A 25 1.21 8.96 12.69
N PRO A 26 2.07 9.94 13.06
CA PRO A 26 1.91 11.34 12.64
C PRO A 26 1.66 11.54 11.13
N LEU A 27 2.35 10.76 10.29
CA LEU A 27 2.13 10.75 8.83
C LEU A 27 0.71 10.34 8.45
N VAL A 28 0.17 9.28 9.06
CA VAL A 28 -1.20 8.83 8.84
C VAL A 28 -2.18 9.90 9.33
N ARG A 29 -1.92 10.52 10.48
CA ARG A 29 -2.75 11.64 10.98
C ARG A 29 -2.83 12.79 9.97
N LEU A 30 -1.70 13.17 9.38
CA LEU A 30 -1.67 14.17 8.30
C LEU A 30 -2.52 13.74 7.10
N TRP A 31 -2.40 12.49 6.67
CA TRP A 31 -3.18 11.95 5.55
C TRP A 31 -4.69 11.91 5.81
N LEU A 32 -5.12 11.55 7.03
CA LEU A 32 -6.53 11.66 7.43
C LEU A 32 -7.03 13.10 7.28
N LEU A 33 -6.24 14.09 7.73
CA LEU A 33 -6.60 15.50 7.63
C LEU A 33 -6.63 16.00 6.18
N ARG A 34 -5.68 15.58 5.33
CA ARG A 34 -5.69 15.88 3.89
C ARG A 34 -6.94 15.30 3.20
N ILE A 35 -7.40 14.12 3.61
CA ILE A 35 -8.64 13.52 3.10
C ILE A 35 -9.86 14.35 3.51
N LEU A 36 -9.96 14.71 4.78
CA LEU A 36 -11.14 15.38 5.30
C LEU A 36 -11.24 16.84 4.81
N LEU A 37 -10.14 17.58 4.83
CA LEU A 37 -10.14 19.03 4.66
C LEU A 37 -9.99 19.45 3.18
N PRO A 38 -8.81 19.35 2.53
CA PRO A 38 -8.65 19.79 1.14
C PRO A 38 -9.32 18.85 0.13
N LEU A 39 -9.39 17.55 0.39
CA LEU A 39 -10.07 16.60 -0.50
C LEU A 39 -11.59 16.52 -0.26
N GLY A 40 -12.09 17.16 0.80
CA GLY A 40 -13.52 17.37 1.03
C GLY A 40 -14.28 16.21 1.66
N GLY A 41 -13.58 15.20 2.20
CA GLY A 41 -14.19 14.06 2.89
C GLY A 41 -15.04 14.44 4.10
N LEU A 42 -14.75 15.59 4.75
CA LEU A 42 -15.49 16.06 5.92
C LEU A 42 -16.99 16.27 5.62
N ARG A 43 -17.35 16.69 4.40
CA ARG A 43 -18.76 16.88 4.02
C ARG A 43 -19.54 15.57 4.02
N GLN A 44 -18.92 14.49 3.55
CA GLN A 44 -19.54 13.17 3.56
C GLN A 44 -19.61 12.61 4.99
N LEU A 45 -18.57 12.85 5.79
CA LEU A 45 -18.52 12.45 7.20
C LEU A 45 -19.66 13.03 8.04
N VAL A 46 -20.01 14.31 7.81
CA VAL A 46 -21.14 14.97 8.48
C VAL A 46 -22.49 14.42 8.01
N ARG A 47 -22.60 14.05 6.73
CA ARG A 47 -23.84 13.50 6.15
C ARG A 47 -24.13 12.06 6.58
N ASP A 48 -23.09 11.27 6.86
CA ASP A 48 -23.20 9.88 7.30
C ASP A 48 -22.38 9.63 8.58
N PRO A 49 -22.96 9.93 9.75
CA PRO A 49 -22.22 9.96 11.01
C PRO A 49 -21.91 8.58 11.60
N GLN A 50 -22.42 7.47 11.03
CA GLN A 50 -22.27 6.13 11.60
C GLN A 50 -20.79 5.69 11.74
N GLY A 51 -19.89 6.27 10.94
CA GLY A 51 -18.43 6.07 11.03
C GLY A 51 -17.64 7.26 11.62
N ALA A 52 -18.29 8.41 11.83
CA ALA A 52 -17.62 9.67 12.14
C ALA A 52 -16.97 9.70 13.53
N SER A 53 -17.63 9.11 14.54
CA SER A 53 -17.15 9.19 15.93
C SER A 53 -15.76 8.58 16.12
N ARG A 54 -15.43 7.48 15.43
CA ARG A 54 -14.13 6.81 15.60
C ARG A 54 -13.01 7.64 14.97
N LEU A 55 -13.24 8.15 13.76
CA LEU A 55 -12.29 8.95 13.01
C LEU A 55 -12.02 10.29 13.73
N LEU A 56 -13.07 10.97 14.19
CA LEU A 56 -12.95 12.23 14.91
C LEU A 56 -12.28 12.06 16.29
N ALA A 57 -12.59 10.98 17.01
CA ALA A 57 -11.90 10.65 18.26
C ALA A 57 -10.40 10.41 18.04
N ALA A 58 -10.01 9.68 16.99
CA ALA A 58 -8.61 9.45 16.65
C ALA A 58 -7.85 10.74 16.29
N LEU A 59 -8.56 11.77 15.83
CA LEU A 59 -7.99 13.10 15.56
C LEU A 59 -7.95 14.01 16.80
N GLY A 60 -8.51 13.57 17.93
CA GLY A 60 -8.60 14.34 19.17
C GLY A 60 -9.76 15.33 19.21
N VAL A 61 -10.78 15.15 18.37
CA VAL A 61 -11.97 16.02 18.36
C VAL A 61 -12.96 15.55 19.44
N PRO A 62 -13.33 16.40 20.42
CA PRO A 62 -14.34 16.06 21.41
C PRO A 62 -15.71 15.85 20.75
N ARG A 63 -16.56 14.97 21.30
CA ARG A 63 -17.87 14.61 20.71
C ARG A 63 -18.84 15.79 20.63
N GLU A 64 -18.89 16.62 21.66
CA GLU A 64 -19.64 17.87 21.63
C GLU A 64 -18.72 19.02 21.20
N PRO A 65 -19.21 20.02 20.43
CA PRO A 65 -20.62 20.34 20.16
C PRO A 65 -21.20 19.82 18.83
N TRP A 66 -20.45 19.06 18.03
CA TRP A 66 -20.88 18.68 16.68
C TRP A 66 -21.89 17.52 16.65
N ASP A 67 -21.84 16.58 17.61
CA ASP A 67 -22.72 15.39 17.65
C ASP A 67 -24.21 15.76 17.71
N ALA A 68 -24.55 16.80 18.49
CA ALA A 68 -25.92 17.33 18.60
C ALA A 68 -26.42 18.02 17.32
N SER A 69 -25.52 18.39 16.40
CA SER A 69 -25.82 19.17 15.18
C SER A 69 -25.95 18.30 13.92
N LEU A 70 -26.06 16.97 14.08
CA LEU A 70 -26.16 16.03 12.95
C LEU A 70 -27.61 15.77 12.51
N HIS A 71 -28.58 16.61 12.90
CA HIS A 71 -30.01 16.36 12.69
C HIS A 71 -30.69 17.39 11.77
N GLY A 72 -30.21 17.52 10.55
CA GLY A 72 -30.84 18.34 9.51
C GLY A 72 -29.82 19.05 8.62
N SER A 73 -30.27 19.61 7.48
CA SER A 73 -29.37 20.22 6.50
C SER A 73 -28.68 21.50 6.99
N LEU A 74 -29.39 22.35 7.74
CA LEU A 74 -28.82 23.57 8.33
C LEU A 74 -27.87 23.27 9.49
N GLU A 75 -28.20 22.27 10.31
CA GLU A 75 -27.35 21.83 11.42
C GLU A 75 -26.06 21.16 10.90
N SER A 76 -26.14 20.48 9.76
CA SER A 76 -24.96 19.89 9.08
C SER A 76 -23.93 20.94 8.65
N GLU A 77 -24.35 22.11 8.17
CA GLU A 77 -23.40 23.18 7.79
C GLU A 77 -22.73 23.81 9.01
N ALA A 78 -23.47 23.98 10.12
CA ALA A 78 -22.90 24.43 11.38
C ALA A 78 -21.90 23.41 11.96
N ALA A 79 -22.23 22.11 11.90
CA ALA A 79 -21.35 21.02 12.30
C ALA A 79 -20.07 20.99 11.44
N LEU A 80 -20.21 21.13 10.11
CA LEU A 80 -19.09 21.18 9.18
C LEU A 80 -18.15 22.36 9.50
N ALA A 81 -18.71 23.54 9.77
CA ALA A 81 -17.94 24.72 10.14
C ALA A 81 -17.21 24.54 11.48
N ALA A 82 -17.88 24.00 12.50
CA ALA A 82 -17.28 23.75 13.82
C ALA A 82 -16.15 22.72 13.76
N LEU A 83 -16.36 21.62 13.02
CA LEU A 83 -15.33 20.61 12.80
C LEU A 83 -14.13 21.19 12.05
N ARG A 84 -14.37 22.00 11.02
CA ARG A 84 -13.31 22.67 10.27
C ARG A 84 -12.50 23.63 11.15
N GLN A 85 -13.15 24.44 11.97
CA GLN A 85 -12.48 25.33 12.93
C GLN A 85 -11.59 24.56 13.91
N THR A 86 -11.98 23.35 14.28
CA THR A 86 -11.21 22.49 15.19
C THR A 86 -10.03 21.81 14.48
N LEU A 87 -10.23 21.33 13.25
CA LEU A 87 -9.26 20.52 12.53
C LEU A 87 -8.24 21.35 11.73
N ASP A 88 -8.61 22.53 11.22
CA ASP A 88 -7.73 23.37 10.39
C ASP A 88 -6.40 23.73 11.10
N PRO A 89 -6.37 24.18 12.38
CA PRO A 89 -5.11 24.47 13.07
C PRO A 89 -4.20 23.24 13.23
N VAL A 90 -4.79 22.07 13.50
CA VAL A 90 -4.06 20.81 13.65
C VAL A 90 -3.47 20.37 12.31
N TRP A 91 -4.25 20.51 11.23
CA TRP A 91 -3.78 20.23 9.88
C TRP A 91 -2.63 21.16 9.48
N GLN A 92 -2.76 22.47 9.66
CA GLN A 92 -1.71 23.43 9.34
C GLN A 92 -0.41 23.15 10.09
N ALA A 93 -0.48 22.79 11.38
CA ALA A 93 0.69 22.46 12.18
C ALA A 93 1.43 21.21 11.70
N LEU A 94 0.69 20.18 11.27
CA LEU A 94 1.27 18.94 10.71
C LEU A 94 1.76 19.14 9.27
N GLU A 95 1.03 19.91 8.46
CA GLU A 95 1.39 20.23 7.08
C GLU A 95 2.71 21.02 7.03
N ALA A 96 2.94 21.94 7.98
CA ALA A 96 4.20 22.67 8.13
C ALA A 96 5.42 21.78 8.44
N GLN A 97 5.18 20.55 8.90
CA GLN A 97 6.22 19.58 9.26
C GLN A 97 6.16 18.34 8.35
N ALA A 98 5.41 18.39 7.24
CA ALA A 98 5.12 17.23 6.40
C ALA A 98 6.38 16.49 5.93
N ASP A 99 7.44 17.24 5.59
CA ASP A 99 8.73 16.68 5.14
C ASP A 99 9.47 15.86 6.20
N ALA A 100 9.19 16.11 7.48
CA ALA A 100 9.78 15.37 8.60
C ALA A 100 8.96 14.13 8.99
N LEU A 101 7.72 14.00 8.48
CA LEU A 101 6.86 12.88 8.81
C LEU A 101 7.22 11.66 7.97
N VAL A 102 7.57 10.57 8.65
CA VAL A 102 7.99 9.32 8.02
C VAL A 102 6.99 8.19 8.31
N PRO A 103 6.94 7.15 7.45
CA PRO A 103 6.20 5.93 7.76
C PRO A 103 6.75 5.24 9.02
N PRO A 104 6.02 4.25 9.58
CA PRO A 104 6.58 3.32 10.57
C PRO A 104 7.95 2.80 10.15
N VAL A 105 8.85 2.58 11.11
CA VAL A 105 10.24 2.21 10.83
C VAL A 105 10.32 0.92 10.04
N GLU A 106 9.50 -0.07 10.38
CA GLU A 106 9.41 -1.37 9.72
C GLU A 106 9.03 -1.21 8.25
N LEU A 107 8.02 -0.37 7.98
CA LEU A 107 7.58 -0.08 6.62
C LEU A 107 8.66 0.65 5.82
N SER A 108 9.29 1.65 6.44
CA SER A 108 10.37 2.44 5.83
C SER A 108 11.54 1.56 5.42
N GLU A 109 11.96 0.65 6.30
CA GLU A 109 13.05 -0.29 6.03
C GLU A 109 12.68 -1.32 4.96
N ASN A 110 11.48 -1.90 5.03
CA ASN A 110 10.99 -2.86 4.05
C ASN A 110 10.89 -2.21 2.65
N LEU A 111 10.39 -0.97 2.56
CA LEU A 111 10.35 -0.20 1.32
C LEU A 111 11.75 0.09 0.78
N ALA A 112 12.72 0.41 1.63
CA ALA A 112 14.10 0.65 1.20
C ALA A 112 14.73 -0.63 0.63
N ARG A 113 14.57 -1.77 1.30
CA ARG A 113 15.10 -3.07 0.83
C ARG A 113 14.44 -3.51 -0.47
N LEU A 114 13.10 -3.46 -0.55
CA LEU A 114 12.35 -3.82 -1.75
C LEU A 114 12.63 -2.86 -2.90
N GLY A 115 12.74 -1.56 -2.61
CA GLY A 115 13.05 -0.53 -3.58
C GLY A 115 14.41 -0.70 -4.22
N ALA A 116 15.42 -1.13 -3.46
CA ALA A 116 16.74 -1.45 -4.01
C ALA A 116 16.71 -2.66 -4.97
N LEU A 117 15.89 -3.68 -4.67
CA LEU A 117 15.79 -4.89 -5.48
C LEU A 117 15.03 -4.69 -6.79
N VAL A 118 13.94 -3.92 -6.76
CA VAL A 118 13.04 -3.73 -7.91
C VAL A 118 13.26 -2.36 -8.58
N GLN A 119 14.22 -1.57 -8.08
CA GLN A 119 14.55 -0.23 -8.56
C GLN A 119 13.37 0.75 -8.48
N LEU A 120 12.65 0.74 -7.35
CA LEU A 120 11.55 1.67 -7.09
C LEU A 120 12.08 3.09 -6.91
N SER A 121 11.43 4.06 -7.55
CA SER A 121 11.68 5.48 -7.31
C SER A 121 11.10 5.93 -5.95
N ALA A 122 11.48 7.13 -5.49
CA ALA A 122 10.90 7.71 -4.28
C ALA A 122 9.36 7.85 -4.36
N VAL A 123 8.82 8.13 -5.57
CA VAL A 123 7.37 8.21 -5.80
C VAL A 123 6.74 6.83 -5.69
N ASP A 124 7.39 5.81 -6.25
CA ASP A 124 6.91 4.43 -6.16
C ASP A 124 6.86 3.95 -4.70
N CYS A 125 7.90 4.24 -3.91
CA CYS A 125 7.94 3.93 -2.48
C CYS A 125 6.83 4.63 -1.69
N ARG A 126 6.59 5.93 -1.96
CA ARG A 126 5.48 6.68 -1.31
C ARG A 126 4.12 6.08 -1.64
N LEU A 127 3.88 5.72 -2.90
CA LEU A 127 2.63 5.10 -3.35
C LEU A 127 2.43 3.72 -2.72
N LEU A 128 3.48 2.89 -2.75
CA LEU A 128 3.43 1.54 -2.18
C LEU A 128 3.22 1.57 -0.67
N GLY A 129 3.94 2.44 0.05
CA GLY A 129 3.77 2.62 1.49
C GLY A 129 2.38 3.13 1.85
N CYS A 130 1.84 4.07 1.06
CA CYS A 130 0.47 4.55 1.22
C CYS A 130 -0.55 3.42 1.04
N ALA A 131 -0.40 2.60 0.00
CA ALA A 131 -1.30 1.48 -0.25
C ALA A 131 -1.25 0.45 0.89
N CYS A 132 -0.05 0.13 1.40
CA CYS A 132 0.11 -0.79 2.53
C CYS A 132 -0.59 -0.26 3.79
N LEU A 133 -0.37 1.02 4.12
CA LEU A 133 -1.03 1.66 5.26
C LEU A 133 -2.54 1.77 5.08
N LEU A 134 -3.02 2.05 3.87
CA LEU A 134 -4.45 2.11 3.56
C LEU A 134 -5.13 0.77 3.76
N GLN A 135 -4.47 -0.33 3.39
CA GLN A 135 -5.01 -1.67 3.58
C GLN A 135 -4.90 -2.16 5.03
N ALA A 136 -3.85 -1.78 5.75
CA ALA A 136 -3.61 -2.24 7.12
C ALA A 136 -4.36 -1.43 8.18
N LEU A 137 -4.60 -0.12 7.96
CA LEU A 137 -5.16 0.78 8.96
C LEU A 137 -6.61 1.09 8.65
N ARG A 138 -7.52 0.48 9.42
CA ARG A 138 -8.96 0.69 9.25
C ARG A 138 -9.39 2.16 9.36
N LEU A 139 -8.75 2.95 10.22
CA LEU A 139 -8.99 4.39 10.32
C LEU A 139 -8.69 5.13 9.02
N PHE A 140 -7.66 4.71 8.30
CA PHE A 140 -7.27 5.32 7.03
C PHE A 140 -8.22 4.91 5.90
N GLU A 141 -8.64 3.65 5.88
CA GLU A 141 -9.69 3.17 4.98
C GLU A 141 -11.01 3.93 5.21
N ASP A 142 -11.48 4.04 6.46
CA ASP A 142 -12.72 4.77 6.79
C ASP A 142 -12.66 6.22 6.31
N ALA A 143 -11.51 6.89 6.47
CA ALA A 143 -11.32 8.24 5.95
C ALA A 143 -11.40 8.26 4.43
N ALA A 144 -10.68 7.36 3.76
CA ALA A 144 -10.68 7.28 2.30
C ALA A 144 -12.08 7.01 1.73
N ASP A 145 -12.91 6.23 2.42
CA ASP A 145 -14.29 5.94 2.03
C ASP A 145 -15.18 7.19 2.06
N THR A 146 -14.85 8.22 2.85
CA THR A 146 -15.56 9.51 2.80
C THR A 146 -15.43 10.24 1.46
N LEU A 147 -14.44 9.89 0.64
CA LEU A 147 -14.29 10.43 -0.72
C LEU A 147 -15.27 9.76 -1.71
N GLY A 148 -15.93 8.68 -1.29
CA GLY A 148 -16.88 7.94 -2.09
C GLY A 148 -16.25 7.25 -3.30
N VAL A 149 -17.07 7.06 -4.33
CA VAL A 149 -16.65 6.40 -5.57
C VAL A 149 -15.78 7.33 -6.41
N LEU A 150 -14.57 6.89 -6.70
CA LEU A 150 -13.60 7.62 -7.50
C LEU A 150 -13.54 7.07 -8.92
N THR A 151 -13.17 7.90 -9.89
CA THR A 151 -12.66 7.43 -11.20
C THR A 151 -11.15 7.22 -11.11
N PRO A 152 -10.49 6.52 -12.05
CA PRO A 152 -9.02 6.39 -12.03
C PRO A 152 -8.30 7.75 -12.03
N ALA A 153 -8.80 8.73 -12.77
CA ALA A 153 -8.24 10.08 -12.79
C ALA A 153 -8.40 10.79 -11.43
N LYS A 154 -9.58 10.70 -10.80
CA LYS A 154 -9.79 11.24 -9.45
C LYS A 154 -8.91 10.55 -8.40
N ALA A 155 -8.71 9.23 -8.49
CA ALA A 155 -7.82 8.51 -7.59
C ALA A 155 -6.36 8.99 -7.72
N ILE A 156 -5.88 9.26 -8.93
CA ILE A 156 -4.56 9.85 -9.17
C ILE A 156 -4.46 11.24 -8.53
N GLY A 157 -5.45 12.11 -8.72
CA GLY A 157 -5.49 13.44 -8.09
C GLY A 157 -5.54 13.38 -6.56
N VAL A 158 -6.31 12.45 -6.00
CA VAL A 158 -6.35 12.18 -4.56
C VAL A 158 -4.98 11.78 -4.03
N LEU A 159 -4.30 10.84 -4.69
CA LEU A 159 -2.96 10.38 -4.28
C LEU A 159 -1.90 11.48 -4.43
N ALA A 160 -2.02 12.33 -5.45
CA ALA A 160 -1.13 13.48 -5.63
C ALA A 160 -1.19 14.43 -4.43
N THR A 161 -2.41 14.82 -4.01
CA THR A 161 -2.63 15.66 -2.84
C THR A 161 -2.21 14.95 -1.54
N LEU A 162 -2.57 13.67 -1.41
CA LEU A 162 -2.33 12.90 -0.19
C LEU A 162 -0.84 12.72 0.09
N LEU A 163 -0.04 12.46 -0.95
CA LEU A 163 1.39 12.17 -0.86
C LEU A 163 2.29 13.40 -1.08
N ASP A 164 1.67 14.55 -1.40
CA ASP A 164 2.36 15.76 -1.85
C ASP A 164 3.37 15.45 -2.97
N VAL A 165 2.85 14.90 -4.06
CA VAL A 165 3.60 14.52 -5.26
C VAL A 165 2.87 15.05 -6.48
N PRO A 166 3.59 15.58 -7.50
CA PRO A 166 2.95 16.04 -8.73
C PRO A 166 2.10 14.95 -9.39
N GLU A 167 0.89 15.32 -9.82
CA GLU A 167 -0.06 14.38 -10.43
C GLU A 167 0.53 13.61 -11.61
N VAL A 168 1.37 14.28 -12.42
CA VAL A 168 2.07 13.67 -13.56
C VAL A 168 3.01 12.54 -13.10
N ALA A 169 3.69 12.71 -11.96
CA ALA A 169 4.58 11.69 -11.41
C ALA A 169 3.79 10.50 -10.87
N VAL A 170 2.67 10.74 -10.17
CA VAL A 170 1.74 9.67 -9.74
C VAL A 170 1.19 8.90 -10.93
N LYS A 171 0.72 9.61 -11.96
CA LYS A 171 0.20 9.01 -13.19
C LYS A 171 1.25 8.13 -13.88
N ARG A 172 2.50 8.57 -13.91
CA ARG A 172 3.63 7.81 -14.49
C ARG A 172 3.95 6.55 -13.68
N ALA A 173 4.03 6.68 -12.36
CA ALA A 173 4.31 5.56 -11.45
C ALA A 173 3.23 4.46 -11.53
N LEU A 174 1.95 4.85 -11.60
CA LEU A 174 0.81 3.93 -11.72
C LEU A 174 0.44 3.56 -13.17
N ALA A 175 1.25 3.96 -14.15
CA ALA A 175 1.03 3.55 -15.54
C ALA A 175 1.24 2.04 -15.70
N PRO A 176 0.58 1.36 -16.65
CA PRO A 176 0.81 -0.07 -16.90
C PRO A 176 2.27 -0.42 -17.20
N ALA A 177 3.03 0.52 -17.77
CA ALA A 177 4.46 0.38 -18.04
C ALA A 177 5.36 0.83 -16.87
N GLY A 178 4.78 1.29 -15.75
CA GLY A 178 5.51 1.70 -14.56
C GLY A 178 6.02 0.49 -13.76
N VAL A 179 7.06 0.70 -12.96
CA VAL A 179 7.74 -0.37 -12.21
C VAL A 179 6.78 -1.06 -11.24
N LEU A 180 5.91 -0.30 -10.55
CA LEU A 180 4.92 -0.85 -9.61
C LEU A 180 3.98 -1.87 -10.27
N ALA A 181 3.44 -1.55 -11.45
CA ALA A 181 2.54 -2.43 -12.17
C ALA A 181 3.30 -3.60 -12.81
N HIS A 182 4.48 -3.35 -13.37
CA HIS A 182 5.27 -4.39 -14.03
C HIS A 182 5.83 -5.44 -13.06
N SER A 183 6.18 -5.01 -11.84
CA SER A 183 6.61 -5.90 -10.75
C SER A 183 5.44 -6.59 -10.04
N GLY A 184 4.20 -6.21 -10.33
CA GLY A 184 3.01 -6.74 -9.67
C GLY A 184 2.82 -6.27 -8.21
N LEU A 185 3.66 -5.35 -7.72
CA LEU A 185 3.62 -4.87 -6.34
C LEU A 185 2.38 -4.00 -6.06
N LEU A 186 2.05 -3.12 -7.01
CA LEU A 186 0.89 -2.24 -6.91
C LEU A 186 0.39 -1.87 -8.30
N SER A 187 -0.92 -2.03 -8.52
CA SER A 187 -1.59 -1.65 -9.75
C SER A 187 -2.77 -0.71 -9.47
N LEU A 188 -3.12 0.13 -10.45
CA LEU A 188 -4.31 0.98 -10.40
C LEU A 188 -5.42 0.36 -11.25
N ARG A 189 -6.50 -0.10 -10.60
CA ARG A 189 -7.68 -0.64 -11.28
C ARG A 189 -8.32 0.40 -12.18
N ARG A 190 -8.28 0.18 -13.50
CA ARG A 190 -8.75 1.13 -14.52
C ARG A 190 -10.25 1.02 -14.80
N ALA A 191 -10.82 -0.17 -14.65
CA ALA A 191 -12.22 -0.44 -14.95
C ALA A 191 -13.13 -0.27 -13.73
N GLY A 192 -14.42 -0.06 -13.99
CA GLY A 192 -15.47 -0.02 -12.98
C GLY A 192 -15.42 1.19 -12.05
N GLN A 193 -16.36 1.22 -11.11
CA GLN A 193 -16.43 2.14 -9.99
C GLN A 193 -15.78 1.52 -8.75
N GLY A 194 -15.18 2.33 -7.88
CA GLY A 194 -14.56 1.87 -6.64
C GLY A 194 -14.09 3.03 -5.77
N THR A 195 -13.95 2.76 -4.47
CA THR A 195 -13.27 3.61 -3.48
C THR A 195 -11.77 3.68 -3.76
N LEU A 196 -11.04 4.50 -3.00
CA LEU A 196 -9.58 4.57 -3.14
C LEU A 196 -8.90 3.22 -2.87
N SER A 197 -9.32 2.51 -1.81
CA SER A 197 -8.76 1.20 -1.42
C SER A 197 -8.95 0.16 -2.51
N THR A 198 -10.18 0.00 -3.02
CA THR A 198 -10.50 -0.98 -4.09
C THR A 198 -9.93 -0.64 -5.47
N ARG A 199 -9.31 0.54 -5.62
CA ARG A 199 -8.59 0.91 -6.85
C ARG A 199 -7.10 0.62 -6.77
N LEU A 200 -6.53 0.56 -5.57
CA LEU A 200 -5.14 0.23 -5.35
C LEU A 200 -5.02 -1.26 -5.11
N GLU A 201 -4.61 -1.98 -6.14
CA GLU A 201 -4.46 -3.43 -6.10
C GLU A 201 -3.03 -3.77 -5.71
N LEU A 202 -2.82 -4.13 -4.45
CA LEU A 202 -1.57 -4.69 -3.96
C LEU A 202 -1.40 -6.14 -4.41
N LEU A 203 -0.15 -6.62 -4.37
CA LEU A 203 0.21 -7.99 -4.71
C LEU A 203 -0.66 -9.04 -3.99
N SER A 204 -0.89 -8.84 -2.70
CA SER A 204 -1.82 -9.62 -1.88
C SER A 204 -2.18 -8.85 -0.61
N ALA A 205 -3.22 -9.29 0.11
CA ALA A 205 -3.52 -8.73 1.43
C ALA A 205 -2.39 -9.01 2.44
N SER A 206 -1.80 -10.22 2.40
CA SER A 206 -0.68 -10.60 3.26
C SER A 206 0.60 -9.80 2.98
N PHE A 207 0.74 -9.24 1.77
CA PHE A 207 1.87 -8.38 1.43
C PHE A 207 1.87 -7.10 2.27
N ALA A 208 0.71 -6.44 2.45
CA ALA A 208 0.61 -5.23 3.26
C ALA A 208 1.01 -5.48 4.72
N GLU A 209 0.56 -6.60 5.30
CA GLU A 209 0.90 -7.01 6.66
C GLU A 209 2.40 -7.32 6.77
N ALA A 210 2.97 -8.04 5.82
CA ALA A 210 4.38 -8.37 5.80
C ALA A 210 5.28 -7.13 5.64
N MET A 211 4.84 -6.12 4.88
CA MET A 211 5.53 -4.83 4.77
C MET A 211 5.57 -4.04 6.08
N LEU A 212 4.64 -4.31 7.02
CA LEU A 212 4.59 -3.69 8.34
C LEU A 212 5.25 -4.54 9.43
N ALA A 213 5.64 -5.77 9.12
CA ALA A 213 6.32 -6.65 10.06
C ALA A 213 7.84 -6.36 10.10
N PRO A 214 8.48 -6.51 11.29
CA PRO A 214 9.93 -6.41 11.42
C PRO A 214 10.62 -7.59 10.72
N ASP A 215 11.88 -7.38 10.32
CA ASP A 215 12.77 -8.40 9.75
C ASP A 215 12.21 -9.16 8.52
N THR A 216 11.28 -8.55 7.79
CA THR A 216 10.72 -9.19 6.61
C THR A 216 11.73 -9.27 5.47
N GLU A 217 12.04 -10.49 5.03
CA GLU A 217 12.89 -10.68 3.87
C GLU A 217 12.21 -10.19 2.58
N PRO A 218 12.87 -9.36 1.77
CA PRO A 218 12.24 -8.78 0.58
C PRO A 218 11.78 -9.78 -0.47
N LEU A 219 12.52 -10.89 -0.64
CA LEU A 219 12.10 -11.98 -1.53
C LEU A 219 10.95 -12.78 -0.91
N ALA A 220 10.85 -12.83 0.42
CA ALA A 220 9.70 -13.44 1.10
C ALA A 220 8.41 -12.63 0.85
N LEU A 221 8.50 -11.31 0.70
CA LEU A 221 7.36 -10.47 0.29
C LEU A 221 6.81 -10.84 -1.10
N LEU A 222 7.67 -11.38 -1.97
CA LEU A 222 7.31 -11.84 -3.32
C LEU A 222 6.92 -13.33 -3.36
N ARG A 223 7.03 -14.07 -2.25
CA ARG A 223 6.66 -15.49 -2.19
C ARG A 223 5.15 -15.63 -2.36
N GLY A 224 4.75 -16.29 -3.45
CA GLY A 224 3.38 -16.34 -3.95
C GLY A 224 3.28 -15.86 -5.40
N ALA A 225 4.14 -14.93 -5.81
CA ALA A 225 4.32 -14.48 -7.19
C ALA A 225 5.59 -15.04 -7.83
N VAL A 226 6.63 -15.29 -7.01
CA VAL A 226 7.89 -15.89 -7.45
C VAL A 226 8.19 -17.08 -6.54
N ALA A 227 8.12 -18.29 -7.09
CA ALA A 227 8.59 -19.48 -6.40
C ALA A 227 10.07 -19.67 -6.72
N SER A 228 10.93 -19.62 -5.70
CA SER A 228 12.31 -20.07 -5.88
C SER A 228 12.27 -21.56 -6.22
N SER A 229 12.83 -21.93 -7.37
CA SER A 229 12.94 -23.34 -7.74
C SER A 229 13.86 -24.05 -6.77
N ALA A 230 13.49 -25.27 -6.36
CA ALA A 230 14.44 -26.19 -5.77
C ALA A 230 15.65 -26.37 -6.73
N PRO A 231 16.84 -26.74 -6.22
CA PRO A 231 17.99 -27.04 -7.06
C PRO A 231 17.59 -27.96 -8.21
N ALA A 232 18.02 -27.62 -9.43
CA ALA A 232 17.71 -28.41 -10.60
C ALA A 232 18.24 -29.83 -10.40
N ARG A 233 17.36 -30.82 -10.49
CA ARG A 233 17.74 -32.25 -10.45
C ARG A 233 18.24 -32.75 -11.80
N LEU A 234 17.85 -32.04 -12.86
CA LEU A 234 18.21 -32.34 -14.23
C LEU A 234 19.20 -31.29 -14.73
N THR A 235 20.18 -31.76 -15.47
CA THR A 235 21.20 -30.97 -16.14
C THR A 235 20.79 -30.75 -17.59
N LEU A 236 21.50 -29.86 -18.29
CA LEU A 236 21.31 -29.65 -19.74
C LEU A 236 21.50 -30.94 -20.56
N ASP A 237 22.30 -31.89 -20.06
CA ASP A 237 22.60 -33.16 -20.73
C ASP A 237 21.45 -34.15 -20.65
N ASP A 238 20.49 -33.96 -19.74
CA ASP A 238 19.27 -34.75 -19.65
C ASP A 238 18.23 -34.39 -20.73
N TYR A 239 18.49 -33.35 -21.54
CA TYR A 239 17.60 -32.88 -22.61
C TYR A 239 18.25 -32.95 -24.01
N PRO A 240 18.72 -34.12 -24.47
CA PRO A 240 19.37 -34.25 -25.78
C PRO A 240 18.44 -33.92 -26.95
N HIS A 241 17.13 -34.15 -26.78
CA HIS A 241 16.10 -33.85 -27.78
C HIS A 241 15.97 -32.36 -28.11
N LEU A 242 16.46 -31.45 -27.25
CA LEU A 242 16.47 -30.01 -27.52
C LEU A 242 17.54 -29.60 -28.55
N GLY A 243 18.52 -30.47 -28.85
CA GLY A 243 19.46 -30.35 -29.96
C GLY A 243 19.97 -28.93 -30.23
N LEU A 244 19.64 -28.40 -31.42
CA LEU A 244 20.06 -27.05 -31.86
C LEU A 244 19.53 -25.95 -30.93
N SER A 245 18.29 -26.07 -30.46
CA SER A 245 17.67 -25.09 -29.54
C SER A 245 18.50 -24.94 -28.26
N ARG A 246 19.06 -26.04 -27.74
CA ARG A 246 19.96 -26.03 -26.58
C ARG A 246 21.21 -25.19 -26.82
N THR A 247 21.85 -25.40 -27.96
CA THR A 247 23.08 -24.67 -28.35
C THR A 247 22.81 -23.19 -28.59
N LEU A 248 21.71 -22.87 -29.26
CA LEU A 248 21.29 -21.49 -29.50
C LEU A 248 20.97 -20.77 -28.19
N LEU A 249 20.17 -21.36 -27.29
CA LEU A 249 19.83 -20.77 -26.00
C LEU A 249 21.09 -20.48 -25.18
N ARG A 250 22.00 -21.45 -25.09
CA ARG A 250 23.23 -21.31 -24.30
C ARG A 250 24.13 -20.21 -24.85
N THR A 251 24.26 -20.13 -26.19
CA THR A 251 25.06 -19.10 -26.85
C THR A 251 24.44 -17.72 -26.67
N TYR A 252 23.12 -17.61 -26.81
CA TYR A 252 22.37 -16.38 -26.60
C TYR A 252 22.49 -15.87 -25.17
N LEU A 253 22.28 -16.74 -24.17
CA LEU A 253 22.43 -16.41 -22.74
C LEU A 253 23.87 -16.05 -22.39
N ALA A 254 24.87 -16.79 -22.88
CA ALA A 254 26.28 -16.49 -22.66
C ALA A 254 26.66 -15.13 -23.26
N SER A 255 26.17 -14.80 -24.45
CA SER A 255 26.35 -13.49 -25.07
C SER A 255 25.66 -12.39 -24.25
N ALA A 256 24.41 -12.60 -23.82
CA ALA A 256 23.69 -11.63 -22.99
C ALA A 256 24.41 -11.35 -21.67
N LEU A 257 24.89 -12.40 -20.98
CA LEU A 257 25.69 -12.29 -19.76
C LEU A 257 27.05 -11.61 -20.03
N GLY A 258 27.75 -11.98 -21.11
CA GLY A 258 29.03 -11.38 -21.48
C GLY A 258 28.90 -9.87 -21.78
N HIS A 259 27.84 -9.46 -22.47
CA HIS A 259 27.56 -8.04 -22.72
C HIS A 259 27.20 -7.29 -21.44
N HIS A 260 26.45 -7.91 -20.52
CA HIS A 260 26.15 -7.33 -19.20
C HIS A 260 27.42 -7.14 -18.36
N LEU A 261 28.32 -8.13 -18.35
CA LEU A 261 29.58 -8.08 -17.59
C LEU A 261 30.61 -7.09 -18.18
N ALA A 262 30.56 -6.82 -19.49
CA ALA A 262 31.46 -5.89 -20.17
C ALA A 262 30.98 -4.43 -20.16
N GLY A 263 30.02 -4.06 -19.30
CA GLY A 263 29.49 -2.70 -19.21
C GLY A 263 28.53 -2.32 -20.36
N GLY A 264 28.03 -3.30 -21.12
CA GLY A 264 27.02 -3.08 -22.15
C GLY A 264 25.64 -2.83 -21.54
N ASN A 265 24.86 -1.94 -22.15
CA ASN A 265 23.55 -1.47 -21.67
C ASN A 265 22.40 -2.52 -21.79
N LYS A 266 22.70 -3.82 -21.84
CA LYS A 266 21.70 -4.90 -21.87
C LYS A 266 21.35 -5.28 -20.44
N SER A 267 20.23 -4.75 -19.93
CA SER A 267 19.74 -4.97 -18.56
C SER A 267 19.06 -6.33 -18.33
N GLY A 268 18.83 -7.10 -19.39
CA GLY A 268 18.20 -8.41 -19.31
C GLY A 268 17.92 -8.98 -20.70
N THR A 269 17.47 -10.23 -20.72
CA THR A 269 17.06 -10.90 -21.96
C THR A 269 15.82 -11.75 -21.73
N ASN A 270 14.91 -11.74 -22.69
CA ASN A 270 13.69 -12.53 -22.65
C ASN A 270 13.86 -13.77 -23.53
N VAL A 271 13.56 -14.93 -22.97
CA VAL A 271 13.56 -16.19 -23.69
C VAL A 271 12.12 -16.71 -23.71
N LEU A 272 11.52 -16.76 -24.90
CA LEU A 272 10.23 -17.43 -25.10
C LEU A 272 10.48 -18.91 -25.34
N LEU A 273 10.04 -19.75 -24.41
CA LEU A 273 10.01 -21.20 -24.59
C LEU A 273 8.62 -21.58 -25.10
N TYR A 274 8.55 -22.13 -26.31
CA TYR A 274 7.31 -22.62 -26.90
C TYR A 274 7.42 -24.13 -27.12
N GLY A 275 6.53 -24.89 -26.47
CA GLY A 275 6.33 -26.31 -26.72
C GLY A 275 5.01 -26.55 -27.46
N PRO A 276 4.85 -27.68 -28.15
CA PRO A 276 3.54 -28.08 -28.67
C PRO A 276 2.53 -28.13 -27.50
N PRO A 277 1.28 -27.68 -27.69
CA PRO A 277 0.26 -27.85 -26.68
C PRO A 277 0.10 -29.35 -26.40
N ASP A 278 0.02 -29.73 -25.12
CA ASP A 278 -0.25 -31.11 -24.74
C ASP A 278 -1.56 -31.56 -25.39
N HIS A 279 -1.47 -32.37 -26.44
CA HIS A 279 -2.61 -33.16 -26.89
C HIS A 279 -2.78 -34.25 -25.82
N ALA A 280 -3.70 -34.03 -24.89
CA ALA A 280 -4.17 -35.06 -24.00
C ALA A 280 -4.77 -36.19 -24.86
N THR A 281 -4.00 -37.26 -25.04
CA THR A 281 -4.50 -38.59 -25.43
C THR A 281 -4.55 -39.48 -24.21
#